data_AF-A0A4S8HVK5-F1
#
_entry.id   AF-A0A4S8HVK5-F1
#
_cell.length_a   1.000
_cell.length_b   1.000
_cell.length_c   1.000
_cell.angle_alpha   90.00
_cell.angle_beta   90.00
_cell.angle_gamma   90.00
#
_symmetry.space_group_name_H-M   'P 1'
#
loop_
_entity.id
_entity.type
_entity.pdbx_description
1 polymer ?
#
loop_
_entity_poly.entity_id
_entity_poly.type
_entity_poly.pdbx_seq_one_letter_code
_entity_poly.pdbx_strand_id
1 'polypeptide(L)'
;MLEAVYVFQGGRLCSGVFSTKEKAEEWIKKYALTGMLTVYPIDESAYDWAIRMGYFKVKKEKESTPEFIGGFSSGSQEHFHYKNGELIAHE
;
A
#
# COMPACT_ATOMS: atom_id res chain seq x y z
N MET A 1 4.99 -2.25 19.72
CA MET A 1 5.12 -1.21 18.67
C MET A 1 4.36 -1.72 17.44
N LEU A 2 3.92 -0.85 16.53
CA LEU A 2 3.28 -1.29 15.28
C LEU A 2 4.36 -1.72 14.29
N GLU A 3 4.20 -2.89 13.67
CA GLU A 3 5.13 -3.41 12.65
C GLU A 3 4.75 -2.96 11.23
N ALA A 4 3.46 -2.74 10.99
CA ALA A 4 2.91 -2.27 9.73
C ALA A 4 1.63 -1.45 9.96
N VAL A 5 1.23 -0.71 8.93
CA VAL A 5 -0.03 0.02 8.84
C VAL A 5 -0.75 -0.31 7.54
N TYR A 6 -2.06 -0.08 7.55
CA TYR A 6 -2.93 -0.29 6.40
C TYR A 6 -3.29 1.06 5.81
N VAL A 7 -2.79 1.34 4.60
CA VAL A 7 -2.98 2.61 3.90
C VAL A 7 -4.06 2.44 2.85
N PHE A 8 -5.17 3.17 2.98
CA PHE A 8 -6.26 3.16 2.01
C PHE A 8 -6.09 4.27 0.98
N GLN A 9 -6.26 3.94 -0.29
CA GLN A 9 -6.27 4.87 -1.40
C GLN A 9 -7.57 4.70 -2.22
N GLY A 10 -8.50 5.63 -2.05
CA GLY A 10 -9.74 5.73 -2.85
C GLY A 10 -9.65 6.72 -4.01
N GLY A 11 -8.59 7.54 -4.06
CA GLY A 11 -8.36 8.55 -5.10
C GLY A 11 -6.88 8.65 -5.47
N ARG A 12 -6.44 9.85 -5.89
CA ARG A 12 -5.03 10.07 -6.28
C ARG A 12 -4.05 9.99 -5.11
N LEU A 13 -4.51 10.31 -3.89
CA LEU A 13 -3.72 10.27 -2.65
C LEU A 13 -4.35 9.30 -1.66
N CYS A 14 -3.57 8.90 -0.65
CA CYS A 14 -4.11 8.11 0.46
C CYS A 14 -5.21 8.90 1.20
N SER A 15 -6.26 8.21 1.58
CA SER A 15 -7.45 8.77 2.24
C SER A 15 -7.60 8.30 3.68
N GLY A 16 -6.84 7.28 4.10
CA GLY A 16 -6.84 6.79 5.47
C GLY A 16 -5.62 5.92 5.76
N VAL A 17 -5.18 5.91 7.02
CA VAL A 17 -4.11 5.05 7.53
C VAL A 17 -4.60 4.41 8.82
N PHE A 18 -4.50 3.09 8.91
CA PHE A 18 -5.07 2.31 10.01
C PHE A 18 -4.03 1.40 10.65
N SER A 19 -4.17 1.16 11.95
CA SER A 19 -3.28 0.27 12.71
C SER A 19 -3.59 -1.21 12.52
N THR A 20 -4.81 -1.54 12.08
CA THR A 20 -5.22 -2.92 11.79
C THR A 20 -6.12 -2.94 10.56
N LYS A 21 -6.22 -4.11 9.92
CA LYS A 21 -7.08 -4.32 8.76
C LYS A 21 -8.55 -4.09 9.09
N GLU A 22 -9.00 -4.60 10.24
CA GLU A 22 -10.39 -4.58 10.67
C GLU A 22 -10.90 -3.14 10.81
N LYS A 23 -10.09 -2.24 11.39
CA LYS A 23 -10.45 -0.80 11.50
C LYS A 23 -10.58 -0.14 10.13
N ALA A 24 -9.71 -0.51 9.19
CA ALA A 24 -9.82 -0.03 7.82
C ALA A 24 -11.10 -0.54 7.16
N GLU A 25 -11.40 -1.83 7.29
CA GLU A 25 -12.57 -2.47 6.69
C GLU A 25 -13.89 -1.96 7.28
N GLU A 26 -13.97 -1.72 8.59
CA GLU A 26 -15.11 -1.06 9.23
C GLU A 26 -15.38 0.32 8.63
N TRP A 27 -14.33 1.12 8.44
CA TRP A 27 -14.43 2.44 7.83
C TRP A 27 -14.82 2.38 6.34
N ILE A 28 -14.19 1.48 5.57
CA ILE A 28 -14.48 1.24 4.15
C ILE A 28 -15.94 0.84 3.96
N LYS A 29 -16.42 -0.10 4.76
CA LYS A 29 -17.80 -0.59 4.72
C LYS A 29 -18.80 0.49 5.12
N LYS A 30 -18.53 1.22 6.21
CA LYS A 30 -19.39 2.30 6.71
C LYS A 30 -19.71 3.34 5.64
N TYR A 31 -18.77 3.65 4.76
CA TYR A 31 -18.89 4.70 3.74
C TYR A 31 -19.01 4.17 2.31
N ALA A 32 -19.19 2.85 2.11
CA ALA A 32 -19.28 2.21 0.80
C ALA A 32 -18.11 2.59 -0.15
N LEU A 33 -16.89 2.64 0.37
CA LEU A 33 -15.74 3.15 -0.38
C LEU A 33 -15.27 2.15 -1.45
N THR A 34 -14.79 2.69 -2.56
CA THR A 34 -14.09 1.94 -3.62
C THR A 34 -12.63 2.37 -3.64
N GLY A 35 -11.70 1.42 -3.66
CA GLY A 35 -10.27 1.73 -3.60
C GLY A 35 -9.43 0.51 -3.24
N MET A 36 -8.18 0.78 -2.87
CA MET A 36 -7.20 -0.24 -2.51
C MET A 36 -6.67 0.01 -1.10
N LEU A 37 -6.60 -1.02 -0.28
CA LEU A 37 -5.94 -1.01 1.02
C LEU A 37 -4.61 -1.73 0.88
N THR A 38 -3.49 -1.06 1.15
CA THR A 38 -2.14 -1.64 1.02
C THR A 38 -1.45 -1.69 2.37
N VAL A 39 -0.75 -2.79 2.65
CA VAL A 39 0.04 -2.98 3.87
C VAL A 39 1.41 -2.33 3.68
N TYR A 40 1.75 -1.39 4.55
CA TYR A 40 3.03 -0.69 4.59
C TYR A 40 3.78 -1.00 5.88
N PRO A 41 5.03 -1.51 5.81
CA PRO A 41 5.86 -1.63 7.00
C PRO A 41 6.16 -0.26 7.61
N ILE A 42 6.29 -0.20 8.93
CA ILE A 42 6.75 1.01 9.63
C ILE A 42 8.27 1.12 9.49
N ASP A 43 8.76 2.35 9.38
CA ASP A 43 10.19 2.71 9.27
C ASP A 43 10.92 2.12 8.04
N GLU A 44 10.18 1.63 7.05
CA GLU A 44 10.72 1.10 5.81
C GLU A 44 9.93 1.63 4.60
N SER A 45 10.64 2.15 3.60
CA SER A 45 10.00 2.65 2.37
C SER A 45 9.53 1.48 1.49
N ALA A 46 8.56 1.73 0.60
CA ALA A 46 8.15 0.73 -0.40
C ALA A 46 9.31 0.28 -1.30
N TYR A 47 10.27 1.17 -1.56
CA TYR A 47 11.47 0.89 -2.35
C TYR A 47 12.40 -0.09 -1.64
N ASP A 48 12.78 0.25 -0.40
CA ASP A 48 13.69 -0.58 0.40
C ASP A 48 13.07 -1.94 0.72
N TRP A 49 11.78 -1.95 1.07
CA TRP A 49 11.01 -3.16 1.27
C TRP A 49 11.03 -4.06 0.03
N ALA A 50 10.77 -3.50 -1.17
CA ALA A 50 10.73 -4.28 -2.40
C ALA A 50 12.10 -4.87 -2.76
N ILE A 51 13.20 -4.15 -2.47
CA ILE A 51 14.56 -4.68 -2.66
C ILE A 51 14.85 -5.79 -1.65
N ARG A 52 14.58 -5.57 -0.36
CA ARG A 52 14.83 -6.54 0.72
C ARG A 52 14.09 -7.85 0.48
N MET A 53 12.84 -7.76 0.01
CA MET A 53 12.01 -8.92 -0.31
C MET A 53 12.33 -9.56 -1.67
N GLY A 54 13.21 -8.94 -2.48
CA GLY A 54 13.59 -9.44 -3.81
C GLY A 54 12.56 -9.18 -4.91
N TYR A 55 11.52 -8.38 -4.65
CA TYR A 55 10.51 -7.98 -5.64
C TYR A 55 11.03 -6.92 -6.62
N PHE A 56 12.07 -6.17 -6.21
CA PHE A 56 12.72 -5.19 -7.06
C PHE A 56 14.24 -5.38 -7.05
N LYS A 57 14.87 -5.24 -8.21
CA LYS A 57 16.32 -5.24 -8.36
C LYS A 57 16.72 -4.05 -9.22
N VAL A 58 17.55 -3.17 -8.66
CA VAL A 58 18.15 -2.05 -9.39
C VAL A 58 18.98 -2.59 -10.55
N LYS A 59 18.65 -2.16 -11.76
CA LYS A 59 19.33 -2.53 -13.01
C LYS A 59 19.90 -1.31 -13.73
N LYS A 60 19.42 -0.10 -13.42
CA LYS A 60 19.84 1.15 -14.07
C LYS A 60 20.13 2.20 -13.01
N GLU A 61 21.11 3.06 -13.26
CA GLU A 61 21.46 4.17 -12.36
C GLU A 61 20.26 5.08 -12.02
N LYS A 62 19.39 5.32 -13.01
CA LYS A 62 18.16 6.10 -12.82
C LYS A 62 17.19 5.52 -11.76
N GLU A 63 17.30 4.24 -11.45
CA GLU A 63 16.43 3.55 -10.48
C GLU A 63 16.91 3.74 -9.03
N SER A 64 17.99 4.51 -8.84
CA SER A 64 18.55 4.90 -7.55
C SER A 64 18.58 6.42 -7.36
N THR A 65 17.92 7.19 -8.24
CA THR A 65 17.84 8.65 -8.08
C THR A 65 16.79 9.03 -7.04
N PRO A 66 16.93 10.19 -6.37
CA PRO A 66 15.96 10.67 -5.40
C PRO A 66 14.53 10.75 -5.95
N GLU A 67 14.36 11.17 -7.20
CA GLU A 67 13.06 11.27 -7.86
C GLU A 67 12.42 9.89 -8.07
N PHE A 68 13.22 8.89 -8.42
CA PHE A 68 12.73 7.53 -8.59
C PHE A 68 12.33 6.92 -7.26
N ILE A 69 13.20 7.03 -6.24
CA ILE A 69 12.96 6.48 -4.91
C ILE A 69 11.73 7.15 -4.27
N GLY A 70 11.63 8.48 -4.34
CA GLY A 70 10.51 9.23 -3.76
C GLY A 70 9.17 9.00 -4.46
N GLY A 71 9.19 8.59 -5.73
CA GLY A 71 8.00 8.22 -6.50
C GLY A 71 7.72 6.72 -6.56
N PHE A 72 8.52 5.88 -5.90
CA PHE A 72 8.42 4.43 -6.02
C PHE A 72 7.17 3.89 -5.33
N SER A 73 6.49 2.97 -6.00
CA SER A 73 5.39 2.18 -5.46
C SER A 73 5.56 0.72 -5.84
N SER A 74 5.18 -0.21 -4.97
CA SER A 74 5.28 -1.64 -5.24
C SER A 74 3.91 -2.30 -5.29
N GLY A 75 3.55 -2.86 -6.45
CA GLY A 75 2.37 -3.72 -6.59
C GLY A 75 2.52 -5.09 -5.91
N SER A 76 3.72 -5.44 -5.43
CA SER A 76 3.97 -6.69 -4.72
C SER A 76 3.64 -6.62 -3.23
N GLN A 77 3.43 -5.43 -2.67
CA GLN A 77 2.97 -5.29 -1.28
C GLN A 77 1.61 -5.98 -1.12
N GLU A 78 1.36 -6.58 0.04
CA GLU A 78 0.03 -7.12 0.33
C GLU A 78 -1.01 -6.01 0.21
N HIS A 79 -2.03 -6.24 -0.60
CA HIS A 79 -3.09 -5.29 -0.85
C HIS A 79 -4.43 -5.97 -1.07
N PHE A 80 -5.49 -5.19 -0.87
CA PHE A 80 -6.88 -5.63 -0.95
C PHE A 80 -7.67 -4.62 -1.76
N HIS A 81 -8.45 -5.10 -2.72
CA HIS A 81 -9.33 -4.25 -3.52
C HIS A 81 -10.73 -4.24 -2.93
N TYR A 82 -11.34 -3.05 -2.88
CA TYR A 82 -12.70 -2.87 -2.41
C TYR A 82 -13.54 -2.16 -3.45
N LYS A 83 -14.79 -2.59 -3.58
CA LYS A 83 -15.81 -1.94 -4.42
C LYS A 83 -17.09 -1.77 -3.62
N ASN A 84 -17.58 -0.54 -3.53
CA ASN A 84 -18.78 -0.18 -2.78
C ASN A 84 -18.78 -0.69 -1.33
N GLY A 85 -17.63 -0.66 -0.66
CA GLY A 85 -17.48 -1.10 0.73
C GLY A 85 -17.20 -2.59 0.93
N GLU A 86 -17.21 -3.39 -0.13
CA GLU A 86 -17.02 -4.84 -0.07
C GLU A 86 -15.68 -5.27 -0.69
N LEU A 87 -15.01 -6.23 -0.05
CA LEU A 87 -13.77 -6.83 -0.56
C LEU A 87 -14.07 -7.59 -1.85
N ILE A 88 -13.27 -7.36 -2.89
CA ILE A 88 -13.33 -8.14 -4.13
C ILE A 88 -12.09 -9.04 -4.23
N ALA A 89 -12.31 -10.31 -4.55
CA ALA A 89 -11.20 -11.22 -4.86
C ALA A 89 -10.53 -10.78 -6.17
N HIS A 90 -9.21 -10.94 -6.25
CA HIS A 90 -8.51 -10.83 -7.52
C HIS A 90 -9.06 -11.90 -8.47
N GLU A 91 -9.60 -11.49 -9.62
CA GLU A 91 -9.66 -12.33 -10.82
C GLU A 91 -8.27 -12.46 -11.45
#